data_AF-A0A528LHD3-F1
#
_entry.id   AF-A0A528LHD3-F1
#
_cell.length_a   1.000
_cell.length_b   1.000
_cell.length_c   1.000
_cell.angle_alpha   90.00
_cell.angle_beta   90.00
_cell.angle_gamma   90.00
#
_symmetry.space_group_name_H-M   'P 1'
#
loop_
_entity.id
_entity.type
_entity.pdbx_description
1 polymer ?
#
loop_
_entity_poly.entity_id
_entity_poly.type
_entity_poly.pdbx_seq_one_letter_code
_entity_poly.pdbx_strand_id
1 'polypeptide(L)'
;MSLFEPTGLPEWKWPRMPLYNGFTHEERVRGWQLIHHFIASGWLAKPERCSISGSTENLQMHCEDYYSPWSPYPISRQIHMTLHRRFREPDAWKRIVERYAVTGEEWFYVLAMEPIDLAATLRAQYGAQIADVFRRAPFPGTTLPLFSGASTARHDPNAKGGSVGK
;
A
#
# COMPACT_ATOMS: atom_id res chain seq x y z
N MET A 1 15.33 -23.94 -7.71
CA MET A 1 15.48 -22.75 -6.84
C MET A 1 15.11 -21.54 -7.69
N SER A 2 14.01 -20.86 -7.36
CA SER A 2 13.57 -19.66 -8.07
C SER A 2 14.62 -18.55 -7.87
N LEU A 3 15.13 -17.97 -8.94
CA LEU A 3 16.20 -16.95 -8.91
C LEU A 3 15.79 -15.63 -8.22
N PHE A 4 14.55 -15.50 -7.74
CA PHE A 4 13.97 -14.22 -7.32
C PHE A 4 13.56 -14.13 -5.86
N GLU A 5 13.61 -15.22 -5.09
CA GLU A 5 13.25 -15.15 -3.66
C GLU A 5 14.49 -14.90 -2.79
N PRO A 6 14.56 -13.79 -2.05
CA PRO A 6 15.66 -13.51 -1.14
C PRO A 6 15.77 -14.55 -0.04
N THR A 7 16.99 -14.92 0.34
CA THR A 7 17.24 -15.73 1.53
C THR A 7 17.21 -14.88 2.79
N GLY A 8 16.87 -15.47 3.94
CA GLY A 8 16.92 -14.78 5.24
C GLY A 8 15.78 -13.78 5.46
N LEU A 9 14.62 -14.01 4.83
CA LEU A 9 13.43 -13.22 5.09
C LEU A 9 13.01 -13.33 6.57
N PRO A 10 12.49 -12.24 7.17
CA PRO A 10 12.06 -12.29 8.54
C PRO A 10 10.89 -13.26 8.72
N GLU A 11 10.87 -13.94 9.86
CA GLU A 11 9.81 -14.87 10.23
C GLU A 11 8.63 -14.11 10.86
N TRP A 12 7.41 -14.45 10.44
CA TRP A 12 6.20 -13.94 11.07
C TRP A 12 5.93 -14.71 12.38
N LYS A 13 6.05 -14.01 13.52
CA LYS A 13 5.92 -14.62 14.86
C LYS A 13 4.58 -14.37 15.56
N TRP A 14 3.64 -13.74 14.87
CA TRP A 14 2.33 -13.39 15.44
C TRP A 14 1.25 -14.38 15.00
N PRO A 15 0.09 -14.39 15.68
CA PRO A 15 -1.03 -15.23 15.26
C PRO A 15 -1.45 -15.02 13.81
N ARG A 16 -2.15 -16.02 13.25
CA ARG A 16 -2.75 -15.95 11.93
C ARG A 16 -3.68 -14.74 11.82
N MET A 17 -3.48 -13.94 10.79
CA MET A 17 -4.30 -12.76 10.53
C MET A 17 -5.62 -13.16 9.81
N PRO A 18 -6.73 -12.46 10.06
CA PRO A 18 -7.94 -12.63 9.27
C PRO A 18 -7.74 -12.11 7.84
N LEU A 19 -8.65 -12.50 6.95
CA LEU A 19 -8.78 -11.90 5.62
C LEU A 19 -8.93 -10.39 5.76
N TYR A 20 -8.27 -9.66 4.88
CA TYR A 20 -8.36 -8.21 4.80
C TYR A 20 -8.39 -7.80 3.35
N ASN A 21 -9.47 -7.17 2.92
CA ASN A 21 -9.76 -6.86 1.51
C ASN A 21 -9.55 -8.03 0.53
N GLY A 22 -9.88 -9.25 0.97
CA GLY A 22 -9.68 -10.49 0.19
C GLY A 22 -8.26 -11.08 0.23
N PHE A 23 -7.29 -10.38 0.83
CA PHE A 23 -5.93 -10.89 0.98
C PHE A 23 -5.84 -11.90 2.12
N THR A 24 -5.22 -13.04 1.85
CA THR A 24 -4.98 -14.11 2.83
C THR A 24 -3.89 -13.74 3.84
N HIS A 25 -3.80 -14.51 4.92
CA HIS A 25 -2.72 -14.36 5.88
C HIS A 25 -1.35 -14.46 5.19
N GLU A 26 -1.19 -15.47 4.34
CA GLU A 26 0.04 -15.78 3.63
C GLU A 26 0.40 -14.62 2.69
N GLU A 27 -0.54 -14.11 1.89
CA GLU A 27 -0.30 -12.96 1.00
C GLU A 27 0.17 -11.72 1.77
N ARG A 28 -0.46 -11.44 2.92
CA ARG A 28 -0.10 -10.30 3.77
C ARG A 28 1.28 -10.46 4.40
N VAL A 29 1.63 -11.68 4.84
CA VAL A 29 2.96 -11.98 5.38
C VAL A 29 4.03 -11.83 4.30
N ARG A 30 3.76 -12.27 3.06
CA ARG A 30 4.71 -12.11 1.94
C ARG A 30 4.96 -10.64 1.61
N GLY A 31 3.91 -9.82 1.57
CA GLY A 31 4.06 -8.37 1.43
C GLY A 31 4.88 -7.74 2.55
N TRP A 32 4.63 -8.13 3.80
CA TRP A 32 5.41 -7.70 4.97
C TRP A 32 6.89 -8.09 4.87
N GLN A 33 7.19 -9.34 4.51
CA GLN A 33 8.56 -9.82 4.31
C GLN A 33 9.29 -9.01 3.24
N LEU A 34 8.63 -8.71 2.12
CA LEU A 34 9.22 -7.94 1.03
C LEU A 34 9.52 -6.49 1.44
N ILE A 35 8.61 -5.82 2.16
CA ILE A 35 8.86 -4.48 2.72
C ILE A 35 10.11 -4.49 3.61
N HIS A 36 10.19 -5.45 4.53
CA HIS A 36 11.33 -5.55 5.45
C HIS A 36 12.64 -5.85 4.71
N HIS A 37 12.61 -6.70 3.68
CA HIS A 37 13.76 -6.95 2.83
C HIS A 37 14.22 -5.68 2.10
N PHE A 38 13.28 -4.90 1.55
CA PHE A 38 13.59 -3.65 0.85
C PHE A 38 14.14 -2.57 1.80
N ILE A 39 13.64 -2.49 3.03
CA ILE A 39 14.20 -1.59 4.05
C ILE A 39 15.61 -2.02 4.45
N ALA A 40 15.81 -3.32 4.70
CA ALA A 40 17.10 -3.86 5.11
C ALA A 40 18.19 -3.72 4.04
N SER A 41 17.82 -3.78 2.76
CA SER A 41 18.71 -3.55 1.62
C SER A 41 18.90 -2.07 1.26
N GLY A 42 18.20 -1.16 1.93
CA GLY A 42 18.28 0.29 1.67
C GLY A 42 17.49 0.76 0.44
N TRP A 43 16.62 -0.07 -0.13
CA TRP A 43 15.79 0.30 -1.29
C TRP A 43 14.50 1.00 -0.91
N LEU A 44 14.00 0.76 0.30
CA LEU A 44 12.97 1.57 0.92
C LEU A 44 13.54 2.30 2.12
N ALA A 45 13.17 3.58 2.25
CA ALA A 45 13.48 4.34 3.44
C ALA A 45 12.78 3.74 4.66
N LYS A 46 13.44 3.83 5.82
CA LYS A 46 12.77 3.56 7.10
C LYS A 46 11.65 4.60 7.31
N PRO A 47 10.56 4.23 7.99
CA PRO A 47 9.50 5.18 8.26
C PRO A 47 9.99 6.25 9.26
N GLU A 48 9.96 7.51 8.87
CA GLU A 48 10.39 8.64 9.73
C GLU A 48 9.21 9.43 10.29
N ARG A 49 8.08 9.44 9.57
CA ARG A 49 6.88 10.18 9.94
C ARG A 49 5.62 9.46 9.47
N CYS A 50 4.56 9.54 10.26
CA CYS A 50 3.23 9.11 9.86
C CYS A 50 2.71 10.02 8.74
N SER A 51 2.37 9.41 7.61
CA SER A 51 1.80 10.04 6.42
C SER A 51 0.38 10.61 6.61
N ILE A 52 -0.26 10.33 7.76
CA ILE A 52 -1.59 10.86 8.11
C ILE A 52 -1.47 11.96 9.16
N SER A 53 -0.91 11.66 10.33
CA SER A 53 -0.89 12.61 11.46
C SER A 53 0.39 13.42 11.59
N GLY A 54 1.44 13.09 10.84
CA GLY A 54 2.75 13.69 11.02
C GLY A 54 3.50 13.23 12.29
N SER A 55 2.95 12.31 13.09
CA SER A 55 3.63 11.76 14.28
C SER A 55 4.93 11.01 13.91
N THR A 56 5.93 11.02 14.79
CA THR A 56 7.18 10.26 14.64
C THR A 56 7.23 9.02 15.54
N GLU A 57 6.16 8.72 16.27
CA GLU A 57 6.13 7.67 17.28
C GLU A 57 5.54 6.36 16.75
N ASN A 58 6.16 5.24 17.12
CA ASN A 58 5.65 3.88 16.88
C ASN A 58 5.19 3.65 15.43
N LEU A 59 6.06 3.96 14.47
CA LEU A 59 5.74 3.90 13.05
C LEU A 59 5.79 2.48 12.50
N GLN A 60 4.86 2.19 11.59
CA GLN A 60 4.71 0.93 10.87
C GLN A 60 4.46 1.22 9.39
N MET A 61 4.87 0.29 8.53
CA MET A 61 4.54 0.35 7.11
C MET A 61 3.20 -0.33 6.86
N HIS A 62 2.32 0.33 6.11
CA HIS A 62 0.98 -0.15 5.78
C HIS A 62 0.75 -0.19 4.27
N CYS A 63 -0.01 -1.20 3.82
CA CYS A 63 -0.46 -1.35 2.44
C CYS A 63 -1.94 -1.76 2.43
N GLU A 64 -2.73 -1.13 1.56
CA GLU A 64 -4.06 -1.65 1.20
C GLU A 64 -3.96 -2.71 0.10
N ASP A 65 -3.06 -2.50 -0.86
CA ASP A 65 -2.71 -3.47 -1.91
C ASP A 65 -1.46 -4.25 -1.49
N TYR A 66 -1.66 -5.49 -1.05
CA TYR A 66 -0.56 -6.38 -0.66
C TYR A 66 0.16 -7.02 -1.85
N TYR A 67 -0.28 -6.81 -3.09
CA TYR A 67 0.44 -7.23 -4.29
C TYR A 67 1.42 -6.18 -4.84
N SER A 68 1.36 -4.95 -4.32
CA SER A 68 2.31 -3.87 -4.62
C SER A 68 2.99 -3.33 -3.35
N PRO A 69 3.61 -4.19 -2.50
CA PRO A 69 4.07 -3.81 -1.17
C PRO A 69 5.31 -2.89 -1.16
N TRP A 70 5.88 -2.53 -2.32
CA TRP A 70 7.02 -1.61 -2.44
C TRP A 70 6.63 -0.13 -2.45
N SER A 71 5.35 0.20 -2.29
CA SER A 71 4.88 1.57 -2.08
C SER A 71 4.07 1.68 -0.77
N PRO A 72 4.64 1.32 0.39
CA PRO A 72 3.91 1.36 1.65
C PRO A 72 3.73 2.78 2.18
N TYR A 73 2.66 2.99 2.94
CA TYR A 73 2.42 4.22 3.68
C TYR A 73 2.96 4.07 5.11
N PRO A 74 3.90 4.94 5.55
CA PRO A 74 4.30 4.96 6.94
C PRO A 74 3.15 5.55 7.78
N ILE A 75 2.68 4.83 8.79
CA ILE A 75 1.62 5.29 9.69
C ILE A 75 1.95 4.93 11.14
N SER A 76 1.44 5.71 12.10
CA SER A 76 1.60 5.36 13.51
C SER A 76 0.78 4.12 13.85
N ARG A 77 1.24 3.31 14.80
CA ARG A 77 0.56 2.10 15.26
C ARG A 77 -0.91 2.34 15.63
N GLN A 78 -1.22 3.48 16.27
CA GLN A 78 -2.60 3.83 16.63
C GLN A 78 -3.48 3.96 15.39
N ILE A 79 -3.01 4.72 14.39
CA ILE A 79 -3.74 4.92 13.13
C ILE A 79 -3.84 3.62 12.34
N HIS A 80 -2.76 2.82 12.32
CA HIS A 80 -2.74 1.49 11.70
C HIS A 80 -3.84 0.60 12.26
N MET A 81 -3.94 0.52 13.59
CA MET A 81 -4.96 -0.32 14.21
C MET A 81 -6.38 0.20 13.96
N THR A 82 -6.59 1.52 14.00
CA THR A 82 -7.91 2.09 13.68
C THR A 82 -8.30 1.84 12.22
N LEU A 83 -7.35 1.96 11.28
CA LEU A 83 -7.57 1.67 9.87
C LEU A 83 -7.99 0.21 9.68
N HIS A 84 -7.32 -0.76 10.32
CA HIS A 84 -7.69 -2.17 10.21
C HIS A 84 -9.06 -2.48 10.86
N ARG A 85 -9.49 -1.65 11.82
CA ARG A 85 -10.81 -1.76 12.44
C ARG A 85 -11.89 -0.95 11.74
N ARG A 86 -11.59 -0.17 10.69
CA ARG A 86 -12.56 0.79 10.09
C ARG A 86 -13.90 0.18 9.68
N PHE A 87 -13.94 -1.11 9.33
CA PHE A 87 -15.19 -1.79 8.97
C PHE A 87 -16.07 -2.13 10.18
N ARG A 88 -15.45 -2.37 11.34
CA ARG A 88 -16.15 -2.69 12.60
C ARG A 88 -16.40 -1.44 13.44
N GLU A 89 -15.48 -0.49 13.40
CA GLU A 89 -15.48 0.75 14.16
C GLU A 89 -15.37 1.97 13.23
N PRO A 90 -16.35 2.17 12.31
CA PRO A 90 -16.25 3.18 11.25
C PRO A 90 -16.12 4.60 11.80
N ASP A 91 -16.77 4.92 12.91
CA ASP A 91 -16.72 6.28 13.48
C ASP A 91 -15.33 6.64 14.01
N ALA A 92 -14.56 5.65 14.50
CA ALA A 92 -13.19 5.89 14.94
C ALA A 92 -12.30 6.26 13.74
N TRP A 93 -12.51 5.63 12.59
CA TRP A 93 -11.81 5.96 11.36
C TRP A 93 -12.25 7.30 10.78
N LYS A 94 -13.56 7.57 10.72
CA LYS A 94 -14.10 8.87 10.27
C LYS A 94 -13.51 10.03 11.04
N ARG A 95 -13.36 9.92 12.36
CA ARG A 95 -12.68 10.95 13.18
C ARG A 95 -11.22 11.18 12.80
N ILE A 96 -10.50 10.16 12.33
CA ILE A 96 -9.15 10.33 11.79
C ILE A 96 -9.21 11.08 10.47
N VAL A 97 -10.11 10.67 9.57
CA VAL A 97 -10.30 11.31 8.26
C VAL A 97 -10.67 12.78 8.41
N GLU A 98 -11.69 13.10 9.20
CA GLU A 98 -12.15 14.47 9.49
C GLU A 98 -11.05 15.35 10.09
N ARG A 99 -10.15 14.76 10.87
CA ARG A 99 -9.07 15.50 11.53
C ARG A 99 -7.92 15.84 10.59
N TYR A 100 -7.58 14.95 9.66
CA TYR A 100 -6.32 15.04 8.92
C TYR A 100 -6.49 15.21 7.41
N ALA A 101 -7.66 14.94 6.85
CA ALA A 101 -7.92 15.21 5.44
C ALA A 101 -8.06 16.73 5.23
N VAL A 102 -7.43 17.23 4.17
CA VAL A 102 -7.40 18.64 3.79
C VAL A 102 -8.08 18.82 2.43
N THR A 103 -7.73 17.99 1.44
CA THR A 103 -8.23 18.13 0.07
C THR A 103 -9.33 17.15 -0.27
N GLY A 104 -9.41 16.01 0.44
CA GLY A 104 -10.29 14.90 0.07
C GLY A 104 -9.71 14.01 -1.03
N GLU A 105 -8.45 14.22 -1.40
CA GLU A 105 -7.71 13.39 -2.37
C GLU A 105 -6.61 12.57 -1.71
N GLU A 106 -6.44 12.70 -0.39
CA GLU A 106 -5.45 11.93 0.34
C GLU A 106 -5.75 10.43 0.24
N TRP A 107 -4.70 9.62 0.12
CA TRP A 107 -4.82 8.16 -0.06
C TRP A 107 -5.74 7.49 0.98
N PHE A 108 -5.78 8.03 2.21
CA PHE A 108 -6.56 7.50 3.32
C PHE A 108 -8.02 8.00 3.31
N TYR A 109 -8.31 9.13 2.66
CA TYR A 109 -9.65 9.67 2.54
C TYR A 109 -10.51 8.83 1.60
N VAL A 110 -9.93 8.37 0.49
CA VAL A 110 -10.63 7.62 -0.58
C VAL A 110 -10.76 6.12 -0.30
N LEU A 111 -10.39 5.65 0.90
CA LEU A 111 -10.50 4.24 1.25
C LEU A 111 -11.95 3.79 1.35
N ALA A 112 -12.23 2.58 0.86
CA ALA A 112 -13.52 1.95 1.05
C ALA A 112 -13.85 1.81 2.55
N MET A 113 -15.08 2.19 2.91
CA MET A 113 -15.62 2.09 4.27
C MET A 113 -16.27 0.74 4.57
N GLU A 114 -16.34 -0.13 3.57
CA GLU A 114 -16.84 -1.50 3.66
C GLU A 114 -15.80 -2.46 3.08
N PRO A 115 -15.77 -3.74 3.52
CA PRO A 115 -14.87 -4.73 2.97
C PRO A 115 -15.09 -4.91 1.47
N ILE A 116 -14.01 -4.82 0.69
CA ILE A 116 -13.98 -5.13 -0.74
C ILE A 116 -13.07 -6.32 -1.00
N ASP A 117 -13.36 -7.17 -1.98
CA ASP A 117 -12.41 -8.21 -2.41
C ASP A 117 -11.43 -7.64 -3.46
N LEU A 118 -10.53 -6.77 -2.98
CA LEU A 118 -9.50 -6.16 -3.80
C LEU A 118 -8.56 -7.23 -4.37
N ALA A 119 -8.19 -8.23 -3.57
CA ALA A 119 -7.33 -9.32 -4.01
C ALA A 119 -7.93 -10.11 -5.18
N ALA A 120 -9.22 -10.47 -5.14
CA ALA A 120 -9.90 -11.13 -6.25
C ALA A 120 -9.96 -10.23 -7.49
N THR A 121 -10.26 -8.93 -7.31
CA THR A 121 -10.28 -7.96 -8.40
C THR A 121 -8.92 -7.89 -9.11
N LEU A 122 -7.83 -7.80 -8.35
CA LEU A 122 -6.47 -7.76 -8.88
C LEU A 122 -6.07 -9.09 -9.56
N ARG A 123 -6.44 -10.24 -8.99
CA ARG A 123 -6.19 -11.56 -9.61
C ARG A 123 -6.97 -11.72 -10.92
N ALA A 124 -8.21 -11.23 -10.99
CA ALA A 124 -9.00 -11.25 -12.22
C ALA A 124 -8.39 -10.36 -13.30
N GLN A 125 -7.88 -9.18 -12.92
CA GLN A 125 -7.29 -8.22 -13.85
C GLN A 125 -5.91 -8.64 -14.36
N TYR A 126 -5.05 -9.17 -13.49
CA TYR A 126 -3.63 -9.38 -13.78
C TYR A 126 -3.19 -10.85 -13.76
N GLY A 127 -4.12 -11.78 -13.54
CA GLY A 127 -3.87 -13.21 -13.38
C GLY A 127 -3.40 -13.60 -11.98
N ALA A 128 -3.56 -14.88 -11.61
CA ALA A 128 -3.26 -15.39 -10.27
C ALA A 128 -1.80 -15.22 -9.84
N GLN A 129 -0.87 -15.14 -10.80
CA GLN A 129 0.55 -14.88 -10.57
C GLN A 129 0.83 -13.51 -9.94
N ILE A 130 -0.14 -12.60 -9.87
CA ILE A 130 0.01 -11.34 -9.14
C ILE A 130 0.31 -11.54 -7.64
N ALA A 131 -0.09 -12.69 -7.08
CA ALA A 131 0.19 -13.04 -5.68
C ALA A 131 1.67 -13.38 -5.40
N ASP A 132 2.48 -13.66 -6.43
CA ASP A 132 3.92 -13.85 -6.28
C ASP A 132 4.64 -12.49 -6.26
N VAL A 133 4.53 -11.81 -5.12
CA VAL A 133 5.03 -10.44 -4.94
C VAL A 133 6.54 -10.32 -5.11
N PHE A 134 7.31 -11.38 -4.79
CA PHE A 134 8.76 -11.39 -4.96
C PHE A 134 9.12 -11.45 -6.44
N ARG A 135 8.46 -12.29 -7.23
CA ARG A 135 8.71 -12.33 -8.67
C ARG A 135 8.36 -11.01 -9.38
N ARG A 136 7.43 -10.24 -8.83
CA ARG A 136 6.91 -9.00 -9.43
C ARG A 136 7.54 -7.72 -8.90
N ALA A 137 8.31 -7.79 -7.82
CA ALA A 137 8.84 -6.59 -7.20
C ALA A 137 9.82 -5.88 -8.16
N PRO A 138 9.88 -4.54 -8.13
CA PRO A 138 10.81 -3.75 -8.94
C PRO A 138 12.23 -3.81 -8.35
N PHE A 139 12.88 -4.97 -8.44
CA PHE A 139 14.29 -5.12 -8.04
C PHE A 139 15.18 -4.21 -8.92
N PRO A 140 16.13 -3.45 -8.34
CA PRO A 140 17.07 -2.64 -9.11
C PRO A 140 17.78 -3.46 -10.20
N GLY A 141 17.86 -2.92 -11.42
CA GLY A 141 18.43 -3.61 -12.57
C GLY A 141 17.47 -4.55 -13.31
N THR A 142 16.25 -4.75 -12.79
CA THR A 142 15.21 -5.52 -13.49
C THR A 142 14.36 -4.57 -14.33
N THR A 143 14.35 -4.73 -15.65
CA THR A 143 13.32 -4.10 -16.48
C THR A 143 12.02 -4.86 -16.25
N LEU A 144 11.09 -4.30 -15.47
CA LEU A 144 9.75 -4.86 -15.39
C LEU A 144 9.13 -4.79 -16.80
N PRO A 145 8.47 -5.86 -17.30
CA PRO A 145 7.59 -5.70 -18.45
C PRO A 145 6.56 -4.63 -18.10
N LEU A 146 6.55 -3.54 -18.88
CA LEU A 146 5.59 -2.46 -18.75
C LEU A 146 4.19 -3.05 -18.96
N PHE A 147 3.47 -3.34 -17.88
CA PHE A 147 2.05 -3.61 -17.98
C PHE A 147 1.35 -2.27 -18.19
N SER A 148 0.99 -2.01 -19.44
CA SER A 148 0.17 -0.87 -19.86
C SER A 148 -1.23 -0.99 -19.24
N GLY A 149 -1.36 -0.52 -17.99
CA GLY A 149 -2.63 -0.47 -17.26
C GLY A 149 -2.73 0.66 -16.22
N ALA A 150 -1.63 1.39 -15.97
CA ALA A 150 -1.69 2.60 -15.15
C ALA A 150 -2.03 3.79 -16.06
N SER A 151 -3.31 4.20 -16.05
CA SER A 151 -3.71 5.54 -16.44
C SER A 151 -2.95 6.52 -15.53
N THR A 152 -1.82 7.03 -16.01
CA THR A 152 -1.17 8.18 -15.40
C THR A 152 -1.85 9.41 -15.96
N ALA A 153 -2.89 9.89 -15.28
CA ALA A 153 -3.24 11.30 -15.35
C ALA A 153 -2.05 12.07 -14.74
N ARG A 154 -1.03 12.34 -15.56
CA ARG A 154 -0.02 13.34 -15.23
C ARG A 154 -0.71 14.69 -15.32
N HIS A 155 -0.91 15.32 -14.18
CA HIS A 155 -1.26 16.72 -14.11
C HIS A 155 -0.02 17.51 -14.58
N ASP A 156 -0.13 18.15 -15.75
CA ASP A 156 0.87 19.08 -16.25
C ASP A 156 0.49 20.49 -15.74
N PRO A 157 1.22 21.07 -14.78
CA PRO A 157 0.87 22.35 -14.17
C PRO A 157 1.12 23.56 -15.08
N ASN A 158 1.44 23.39 -16.37
CA ASN A 158 1.84 24.49 -17.25
C ASN A 158 0.94 24.74 -18.48
N ALA A 159 -0.27 24.19 -18.51
CA ALA A 159 -1.25 24.54 -19.56
C ALA A 159 -1.81 25.95 -19.32
N LYS A 160 -1.12 26.96 -19.86
CA LYS A 160 -1.59 28.35 -19.93
C LYS A 160 -2.97 28.41 -20.60
N GLY A 161 -3.97 28.89 -19.86
CA GLY A 161 -5.29 29.20 -20.37
C GLY A 161 -5.22 30.28 -21.45
N GLY A 162 -5.54 29.90 -22.69
CA GLY A 162 -5.83 30.83 -23.77
C GLY A 162 -7.22 31.43 -23.56
N SER A 163 -7.25 32.70 -23.20
CA SER A 163 -8.44 33.55 -23.26
C SER A 163 -8.72 33.94 -24.72
N VAL A 164 -9.93 33.63 -25.20
CA VAL A 164 -10.61 34.33 -26.30
C VAL A 164 -12.06 34.42 -25.81
N GLY A 165 -12.62 35.58 -25.49
CA GLY A 165 -12.69 36.78 -26.34
C GLY A 165 -14.07 36.76 -26.97
N LYS A 166 -14.92 37.69 -26.54
CA LYS A 166 -16.34 37.85 -26.92
C LYS A 166 -16.58 37.83 -28.42
#